data_AF-A0A3Q2Z0Y2-F1
#
_entry.id   AF-A0A3Q2Z0Y2-F1
#
_cell.length_a   1.000
_cell.length_b   1.000
_cell.length_c   1.000
_cell.angle_alpha   90.00
_cell.angle_beta   90.00
_cell.angle_gamma   90.00
#
_symmetry.space_group_name_H-M   'P 1'
#
loop_
_entity.id
_entity.type
_entity.pdbx_description
1 polymer ?
#
loop_
_entity_poly.entity_id
_entity_poly.type
_entity_poly.pdbx_seq_one_letter_code
_entity_poly.pdbx_strand_id
1 'polypeptide(L)' 'MNTVCNQIILVEDVLARLSQNTFPLDQLRARPLPEGVDPLRLEIYLSDRDFEEALEMKRDKYERLPGWKQVNLKKAKGLF' A
#
# COMPACT_ATOMS: atom_id res chain seq x y z
N MET A 1 -29.23 26.14 14.36
CA MET A 1 -28.84 24.93 13.61
C MET A 1 -27.72 25.32 12.67
N ASN A 2 -26.47 24.95 12.94
CA ASN A 2 -25.36 25.03 11.99
C ASN A 2 -24.23 24.14 12.52
N THR A 3 -24.29 22.86 12.18
CA THR A 3 -23.19 21.93 12.47
C THR A 3 -22.14 22.15 11.39
N VAL A 4 -21.09 22.90 11.72
CA VAL A 4 -19.93 23.03 10.83
C VAL A 4 -19.18 21.69 10.90
N CYS A 5 -19.38 20.85 9.90
CA CYS A 5 -18.58 19.63 9.73
C CYS A 5 -17.16 20.06 9.38
N ASN A 6 -16.27 20.01 10.37
CA ASN A 6 -14.84 20.21 10.17
C ASN A 6 -14.34 19.08 9.26
N GLN A 7 -14.20 19.35 7.97
CA GLN A 7 -13.60 18.44 7.01
C GLN A 7 -12.09 18.45 7.26
N ILE A 8 -11.64 17.57 8.17
CA ILE A 8 -10.24 17.20 8.26
C ILE A 8 -9.94 16.41 6.98
N ILE A 9 -9.39 17.07 5.97
CA ILE A 9 -8.84 16.38 4.81
C ILE A 9 -7.59 15.65 5.32
N LEU A 10 -7.68 14.31 5.41
CA LEU A 10 -6.57 13.45 5.79
C LEU A 10 -5.42 13.68 4.82
N VAL A 11 -4.21 13.80 5.36
CA VAL A 11 -2.99 13.95 4.55
C VAL A 11 -2.85 12.76 3.59
N GLU A 12 -3.38 11.58 3.95
CA GLU A 12 -3.51 10.42 3.08
C GLU A 12 -4.31 10.69 1.78
N ASP A 13 -5.39 11.47 1.81
CA ASP A 13 -6.24 11.72 0.62
C ASP A 13 -5.52 12.60 -0.41
N VAL A 14 -4.72 13.57 0.08
CA VAL A 14 -3.87 14.41 -0.78
C VAL A 14 -2.67 13.60 -1.30
N LEU A 15 -2.11 12.71 -0.48
CA LEU A 15 -1.00 11.82 -0.86
C LEU A 15 -1.43 10.79 -1.93
N ALA A 16 -2.62 10.21 -1.78
CA ALA A 16 -3.23 9.28 -2.74
C ALA A 16 -3.54 9.94 -4.09
N ARG A 17 -3.81 11.25 -4.11
CA ARG A 17 -4.05 12.04 -5.33
C ARG A 17 -2.78 12.53 -6.03
N LEU A 18 -1.64 12.63 -5.32
CA LEU A 18 -0.41 13.25 -5.85
C LEU A 18 0.69 12.25 -6.24
N SER A 19 0.62 10.98 -5.84
CA SER A 19 1.72 10.00 -6.03
C SER A 19 1.26 8.64 -6.56
N GLN A 20 0.34 8.59 -7.52
CA GLN A 20 -0.09 7.33 -8.15
C GLN A 20 0.95 6.81 -9.15
N ASN A 21 2.04 6.22 -8.65
CA ASN A 21 2.85 5.25 -9.39
C ASN A 21 2.48 3.84 -8.90
N THR A 22 1.23 3.45 -9.12
CA THR A 22 0.79 2.07 -8.86
C THR A 22 1.24 1.16 -9.98
N PHE A 23 1.82 0.01 -9.62
CA PHE A 23 2.24 -1.02 -10.57
C PHE A 23 1.35 -2.27 -10.39
N PRO A 24 1.04 -3.00 -11.49
CA PRO A 24 0.38 -4.29 -11.39
C PRO A 24 1.16 -5.25 -10.50
N LEU A 25 0.43 -6.09 -9.75
CA LEU A 25 1.03 -7.07 -8.82
C LEU A 25 2.08 -7.95 -9.49
N ASP A 26 1.83 -8.39 -10.72
CA ASP A 26 2.76 -9.24 -11.48
C ASP A 26 4.07 -8.53 -11.78
N GLN A 27 4.04 -7.21 -11.99
CA GLN A 27 5.24 -6.42 -12.26
C GLN A 27 6.10 -6.25 -11.00
N LEU A 28 5.48 -6.15 -9.81
CA LEU A 28 6.19 -6.09 -8.53
C LEU A 28 6.71 -7.47 -8.08
N ARG A 29 6.10 -8.56 -8.56
CA ARG A 29 6.58 -9.94 -8.37
C ARG A 29 7.70 -10.31 -9.34
N ALA A 30 7.70 -9.73 -10.54
CA ALA A 30 8.73 -9.97 -11.53
C ALA A 30 10.09 -9.41 -11.11
N ARG A 31 11.16 -10.00 -11.66
CA ARG A 31 12.53 -9.49 -11.56
C ARG A 31 13.10 -9.34 -12.97
N PRO A 32 13.79 -8.25 -13.29
CA PRO A 32 14.14 -7.11 -12.42
C PRO A 32 12.94 -6.21 -12.08
N LEU A 33 13.01 -5.53 -10.94
CA LEU A 33 11.98 -4.55 -10.55
C LEU A 33 12.01 -3.31 -11.45
N PRO A 34 10.87 -2.62 -11.62
CA PRO A 34 10.83 -1.35 -12.34
C PRO A 34 11.71 -0.29 -11.68
N GLU A 35 12.18 0.67 -12.49
CA GLU A 35 13.00 1.78 -12.01
C GLU A 35 12.24 2.64 -10.99
N GLY A 36 12.88 2.96 -9.86
CA GLY A 36 12.28 3.74 -8.77
C GLY A 36 11.36 2.95 -7.82
N VAL A 37 11.23 1.63 -8.00
CA VAL A 37 10.51 0.75 -7.06
C VAL A 37 11.44 0.28 -5.94
N ASP A 38 11.06 0.54 -4.69
CA ASP A 38 11.76 0.02 -3.51
C ASP A 38 11.40 -1.47 -3.29
N PRO A 39 12.37 -2.41 -3.42
CA PRO A 39 12.14 -3.83 -3.20
C PRO A 39 11.66 -4.16 -1.79
N LEU A 40 11.97 -3.32 -0.80
CA LEU A 40 11.59 -3.55 0.59
C LEU A 40 10.17 -3.06 0.90
N ARG A 41 9.58 -2.25 0.01
CA ARG A 41 8.29 -1.59 0.23
C ARG A 41 7.31 -1.75 -0.93
N LEU A 42 7.28 -2.93 -1.56
CA LEU A 42 6.41 -3.21 -2.71
C LEU A 42 4.92 -2.92 -2.43
N GLU A 43 4.48 -3.04 -1.18
CA GLU A 43 3.09 -2.84 -0.78
C GLU A 43 2.57 -1.41 -0.96
N ILE A 44 3.45 -0.40 -1.01
CA ILE A 44 3.04 1.01 -1.19
C ILE A 44 2.72 1.32 -2.66
N TYR A 45 3.23 0.49 -3.57
CA TYR A 45 3.08 0.64 -5.01
C TYR A 45 1.89 -0.16 -5.56
N LEU A 46 1.16 -0.88 -4.71
CA LEU A 46 -0.05 -1.58 -5.11
C LEU A 46 -1.25 -0.64 -5.01
N SER A 47 -2.20 -0.80 -5.93
CA SER A 47 -3.56 -0.25 -5.72
C SER A 47 -4.20 -0.95 -4.51
N ASP A 48 -5.24 -0.36 -3.90
CA ASP A 48 -5.90 -1.00 -2.75
C ASP A 48 -6.45 -2.39 -3.10
N ARG A 49 -6.95 -2.55 -4.33
CA ARG A 49 -7.42 -3.84 -4.83
C ARG A 49 -6.28 -4.84 -4.93
N ASP A 50 -5.17 -4.47 -5.58
CA ASP A 50 -4.04 -5.39 -5.76
C ASP A 50 -3.36 -5.69 -4.43
N PHE A 51 -3.36 -4.74 -3.49
CA PHE A 51 -2.89 -4.94 -2.13
C PHE A 51 -3.74 -6.00 -1.42
N GLU A 52 -5.06 -5.87 -1.49
CA GLU A 52 -5.99 -6.84 -0.91
C GLU A 52 -5.85 -8.21 -1.57
N GLU A 53 -5.68 -8.29 -2.89
CA GLU A 53 -5.45 -9.55 -3.61
C GLU A 53 -4.07 -10.17 -3.25
N ALA A 54 -3.02 -9.36 -3.08
CA ALA A 54 -1.68 -9.86 -2.82
C ALA A 54 -1.44 -10.29 -1.37
N LEU A 55 -1.93 -9.50 -0.42
CA LEU A 55 -1.74 -9.69 1.02
C LEU A 55 -2.96 -10.33 1.70
N GLU A 56 -4.06 -10.56 0.96
CA GLU A 56 -5.33 -11.12 1.46
C GLU A 56 -5.86 -10.34 2.68
N MET A 57 -5.58 -9.05 2.72
CA MET A 57 -5.87 -8.18 3.86
C MET A 57 -5.97 -6.73 3.43
N LYS A 58 -6.89 -5.98 4.05
CA LYS A 58 -7.04 -4.54 3.85
C LYS A 58 -5.81 -3.75 4.31
N ARG A 59 -5.48 -2.69 3.58
CA ARG A 59 -4.35 -1.79 3.88
C ARG A 59 -4.42 -1.22 5.30
N ASP A 60 -5.59 -0.73 5.73
CA ASP A 60 -5.79 -0.21 7.09
C ASP A 60 -5.45 -1.22 8.19
N LYS A 61 -5.74 -2.50 7.93
CA LYS A 61 -5.46 -3.58 8.90
C LYS A 61 -3.99 -3.94 8.91
N TYR A 62 -3.33 -3.94 7.74
CA TYR A 62 -1.90 -4.18 7.60
C TYR A 62 -1.08 -3.10 8.32
N GLU A 63 -1.42 -1.83 8.13
CA GLU A 63 -0.70 -0.71 8.73
C GLU A 63 -0.75 -0.72 10.26
N ARG A 64 -1.82 -1.25 10.84
CA ARG A 64 -1.97 -1.45 12.29
C ARG A 64 -1.16 -2.64 12.84
N LEU A 65 -0.59 -3.48 11.98
CA LEU A 65 0.24 -4.60 12.44
C LEU A 65 1.62 -4.11 12.89
N PRO A 66 2.23 -4.78 13.88
CA PRO A 66 3.64 -4.55 14.19
C PRO A 66 4.52 -4.78 12.96
N GLY A 67 5.60 -4.01 12.81
CA GLY A 67 6.48 -4.06 11.63
C GLY A 67 7.05 -5.46 11.32
N TRP A 68 7.37 -6.26 12.35
CA TRP A 68 7.81 -7.65 12.15
C TRP A 68 6.76 -8.52 11.46
N LYS A 69 5.47 -8.27 11.73
CA LYS A 69 4.35 -9.02 11.17
C LYS A 69 4.04 -8.56 9.74
N GLN A 70 4.19 -7.27 9.46
CA GLN A 70 4.13 -6.72 8.10
C GLN A 70 5.18 -7.36 7.19
N VAL A 71 6.45 -7.39 7.64
CA VAL A 71 7.56 -8.03 6.92
C VAL A 71 7.31 -9.52 6.71
N ASN A 72 6.83 -10.24 7.72
CA ASN A 72 6.52 -11.67 7.58
C ASN A 72 5.41 -11.94 6.55
N LEU A 73 4.37 -11.10 6.51
CA LEU A 73 3.30 -11.21 5.51
C LEU A 73 3.82 -10.98 4.10
N LYS A 74 4.65 -9.95 3.90
CA LYS A 74 5.28 -9.67 2.61
C LYS A 74 6.15 -10.83 2.13
N LYS A 75 7.01 -11.36 3.01
CA LYS A 75 7.83 -12.54 2.71
C LYS A 75 6.99 -13.75 2.33
N ALA A 76 5.91 -14.01 3.08
CA ALA A 76 5.00 -15.12 2.79
C ALA A 76 4.32 -15.01 1.42
N LYS A 77 4.14 -13.78 0.91
CA LYS A 77 3.50 -13.50 -0.39
C LYS A 77 4.49 -13.17 -1.51
N GLY A 78 5.79 -13.29 -1.26
CA GLY A 78 6.85 -12.99 -2.24
C GLY A 78 7.01 -11.51 -2.56
N LEU A 79 6.56 -10.62 -1.66
CA LEU A 79 6.67 -9.16 -1.78
C LEU A 79 7.83 -8.58 -0.94
N PHE A 80 8.93 -9.34 -0.82
CA PHE A 80 10.15 -8.93 -0.12
C PHE A 80 11.39 -9.18 -1.01
#